data_AF-A0A7V1JJB5-F1
#
_entry.id   AF-A0A7V1JJB5-F1
#
_cell.length_a   1.000
_cell.length_b   1.000
_cell.length_c   1.000
_cell.angle_alpha   90.00
_cell.angle_beta   90.00
_cell.angle_gamma   90.00
#
_symmetry.space_group_name_H-M   'P 1'
#
loop_
_entity.id
_entity.type
_entity.pdbx_description
1 polymer ?
#
loop_
_entity_poly.entity_id
_entity_poly.type
_entity_poly.pdbx_seq_one_letter_code
_entity_poly.pdbx_strand_id
1 'polypeptide(L)'
;MGTSSGDKWAKRWAWGRLVLAALALVALSTFLLSFPLFPSGRLVLEEGDVAPRDIPAPRPITYESAIRTAEQQRLAEEAVAPVYTAPDASLAREQLRRARQVLEYLVSVRADSFATQAQRRAWVLAVPELNDLQFTVVEGLLALSEESWSRVQLETLNVVDQTMRQGVREGFVAEARQEVRSLVGLDLLEEEAAVTTALAQRMIVSNSFYDEAATQAARARAREEVSPVLVSFEAGEVIVREGQRVRALDLEALRVLGLQQSRTRWTDVVGRGALAVTGVILLGLFLARFQTDVLWEGRKLLLLTLLLALFLSLARVMVPDRTVLRYLFPAPALAMLVTATLGPHVGVMVSVLMGGAVGLIGDNSLELATYVAVGGLVATMAL
;
A
#
# COMPACT_ATOMS: atom_id res chain seq x y z
N MET A 1 -18.96 25.22 71.91
CA MET A 1 -17.48 25.25 71.87
C MET A 1 -16.98 23.81 71.89
N GLY A 2 -16.15 23.40 70.92
CA GLY A 2 -15.33 22.19 71.05
C GLY A 2 -15.65 20.95 70.18
N THR A 3 -16.08 21.08 68.92
CA THR A 3 -15.94 19.96 67.97
C THR A 3 -14.50 19.86 67.47
N SER A 4 -13.68 19.22 68.32
CA SER A 4 -12.59 18.29 67.97
C SER A 4 -11.84 18.57 66.66
N SER A 5 -10.67 19.21 66.77
CA SER A 5 -9.67 19.23 65.70
C SER A 5 -9.17 17.82 65.31
N GLY A 6 -9.30 16.83 66.20
CA GLY A 6 -8.88 15.44 66.00
C GLY A 6 -9.69 14.69 64.93
N ASP A 7 -11.00 14.93 64.85
CA ASP A 7 -11.89 14.23 63.91
C ASP A 7 -11.68 14.69 62.46
N LYS A 8 -11.38 15.98 62.28
CA LYS A 8 -10.98 16.55 60.98
C LYS A 8 -9.62 15.99 60.52
N TRP A 9 -8.69 15.76 61.44
CA TRP A 9 -7.38 15.19 61.13
C TRP A 9 -7.47 13.71 60.73
N ALA A 10 -8.25 12.90 61.47
CA ALA A 10 -8.47 11.49 61.15
C ALA A 10 -9.16 11.31 59.78
N LYS A 11 -10.16 12.13 59.48
CA LYS A 11 -10.84 12.13 58.18
C LYS A 11 -9.89 12.50 57.04
N ARG A 12 -9.07 13.56 57.20
CA ARG A 12 -8.06 13.95 56.19
C ARG A 12 -7.03 12.85 55.94
N TRP A 13 -6.59 12.15 56.98
CA TRP A 13 -5.70 10.99 56.86
C TRP A 13 -6.35 9.81 56.13
N ALA A 14 -7.63 9.53 56.38
CA ALA A 14 -8.36 8.47 55.68
C ALA A 14 -8.47 8.76 54.17
N TRP A 15 -8.82 9.99 53.80
CA TRP A 15 -8.85 10.41 52.39
C TRP A 15 -7.46 10.41 51.74
N GLY A 16 -6.42 10.84 52.47
CA GLY A 16 -5.05 10.78 51.98
C GLY A 16 -4.59 9.36 51.63
N ARG A 17 -4.92 8.37 52.47
CA ARG A 17 -4.61 6.95 52.21
C ARG A 17 -5.36 6.40 51.00
N LEU A 18 -6.63 6.77 50.82
CA LEU A 18 -7.43 6.37 49.65
C LEU A 18 -6.84 6.91 48.35
N VAL A 19 -6.52 8.19 48.32
CA VAL A 19 -5.90 8.82 47.13
C VAL A 19 -4.53 8.20 46.84
N LEU A 20 -3.72 7.95 47.87
CA LEU A 20 -2.42 7.33 47.71
C LEU A 20 -2.54 5.89 47.18
N ALA A 21 -3.45 5.07 47.70
CA ALA A 21 -3.68 3.72 47.21
C ALA A 21 -4.20 3.71 45.76
N ALA A 22 -5.12 4.62 45.43
CA ALA A 22 -5.64 4.77 44.07
C ALA A 22 -4.54 5.19 43.09
N LEU A 23 -3.74 6.22 43.43
CA LEU A 23 -2.63 6.67 42.59
C LEU A 23 -1.57 5.59 42.42
N ALA A 24 -1.21 4.88 43.48
CA ALA A 24 -0.25 3.78 43.42
C ALA A 24 -0.75 2.65 42.50
N LEU A 25 -2.03 2.28 42.62
CA LEU A 25 -2.61 1.23 41.79
C LEU A 25 -2.73 1.66 40.33
N VAL A 26 -3.11 2.91 40.05
CA VAL A 26 -3.17 3.45 38.68
C VAL A 26 -1.76 3.49 38.07
N ALA A 27 -0.78 4.03 38.79
CA ALA A 27 0.59 4.12 38.31
C ALA A 27 1.19 2.74 38.02
N LEU A 28 1.03 1.80 38.96
CA LEU A 28 1.49 0.42 38.80
C LEU A 28 0.78 -0.29 37.63
N SER A 29 -0.55 -0.20 37.56
CA SER A 29 -1.31 -0.84 36.47
C SER A 29 -0.92 -0.26 35.11
N THR A 30 -0.81 1.07 35.00
CA THR A 30 -0.37 1.72 33.75
C THR A 30 1.03 1.25 33.37
N PHE A 31 1.96 1.22 34.34
CA PHE A 31 3.32 0.75 34.10
C PHE A 31 3.36 -0.70 33.63
N LEU A 32 2.69 -1.62 34.34
CA LEU A 32 2.67 -3.05 34.00
C LEU A 32 1.97 -3.34 32.68
N LEU A 33 0.90 -2.60 32.35
CA LEU A 33 0.20 -2.74 31.08
C LEU A 33 1.03 -2.18 29.92
N SER A 34 1.80 -1.10 30.13
CA SER A 34 2.52 -0.41 29.06
C SER A 34 3.92 -0.95 28.80
N PHE A 35 4.68 -1.29 29.85
CA PHE A 35 6.10 -1.62 29.76
C PHE A 35 6.36 -3.10 30.04
N PRO A 36 7.22 -3.78 29.26
CA PRO A 36 7.63 -5.15 29.58
C PRO A 36 8.55 -5.14 30.81
N LEU A 37 8.34 -6.09 31.74
CA LEU A 37 9.15 -6.22 32.95
C LEU A 37 10.55 -6.79 32.66
N PHE A 38 10.68 -7.56 31.59
CA PHE A 38 11.94 -8.16 31.16
C PHE A 38 12.21 -7.76 29.70
N PRO A 39 13.47 -7.53 29.32
CA PRO A 39 13.84 -7.36 27.93
C PRO A 39 13.52 -8.67 27.20
N SER A 40 12.42 -8.67 26.42
CA SER A 40 12.26 -9.62 25.33
C SER A 40 13.47 -9.41 24.43
N GLY A 41 14.20 -10.46 24.04
CA GLY A 41 15.32 -10.35 23.10
C GLY A 41 14.94 -9.80 21.70
N ARG A 42 13.74 -9.25 21.55
CA ARG A 42 13.20 -8.53 20.40
C ARG A 42 13.76 -7.11 20.36
N LEU A 43 13.98 -6.61 19.15
CA LEU A 43 14.54 -5.30 18.91
C LEU A 43 13.42 -4.36 18.48
N VAL A 44 13.40 -3.16 19.06
CA VAL A 44 12.54 -2.07 18.61
C VAL A 44 13.28 -1.37 17.48
N LEU A 45 12.99 -1.77 16.24
CA LEU A 45 13.57 -1.22 15.03
C LEU A 45 12.46 -0.79 14.06
N GLU A 46 12.62 0.41 13.51
CA GLU A 46 11.79 0.97 12.44
C GLU A 46 12.62 1.16 11.16
N GLU A 47 11.93 1.44 10.05
CA GLU A 47 12.60 1.64 8.78
C GLU A 47 13.41 2.92 8.84
N GLY A 48 14.68 2.85 8.42
CA GLY A 48 15.60 3.98 8.50
C GLY A 48 16.43 4.05 9.79
N ASP A 49 16.12 3.25 10.81
CA ASP A 49 16.98 3.11 11.99
C ASP A 49 18.32 2.47 11.62
N VAL A 50 19.36 2.72 12.41
CA VAL A 50 20.66 2.06 12.27
C VAL A 50 20.72 0.88 13.23
N ALA A 51 21.05 -0.30 12.70
CA ALA A 51 21.15 -1.50 13.51
C ALA A 51 22.30 -1.36 14.53
N PRO A 52 22.03 -1.51 15.84
CA PRO A 52 23.05 -1.32 16.88
C PRO A 52 24.01 -2.50 17.03
N ARG A 53 23.70 -3.64 16.38
CA ARG A 53 24.49 -4.88 16.37
C ARG A 53 24.03 -5.74 15.20
N ASP A 54 24.83 -6.75 14.85
CA ASP A 54 24.41 -7.80 13.91
C ASP A 54 23.17 -8.54 14.43
N ILE A 55 22.19 -8.73 13.54
CA ILE A 55 20.95 -9.44 13.84
C ILE A 55 20.90 -10.71 12.99
N PRO A 56 21.37 -11.85 13.52
CA PRO A 56 21.30 -13.12 12.82
C PRO A 56 19.91 -13.76 12.91
N ALA A 57 19.56 -14.57 11.91
CA ALA A 57 18.36 -15.39 11.92
C ALA A 57 18.49 -16.53 12.96
N PRO A 58 17.58 -16.66 13.94
CA PRO A 58 17.68 -17.67 14.99
C PRO A 58 17.36 -19.09 14.50
N ARG A 59 16.69 -19.22 13.36
CA ARG A 59 16.24 -20.47 12.76
C ARG A 59 16.15 -20.30 11.24
N PRO A 60 16.29 -21.38 10.45
CA PRO A 60 16.07 -21.29 9.03
C PRO A 60 14.59 -20.94 8.76
N ILE A 61 14.36 -20.13 7.74
CA ILE A 61 13.01 -19.76 7.32
C ILE A 61 12.97 -19.50 5.82
N THR A 62 11.89 -19.95 5.19
CA THR A 62 11.52 -19.56 3.83
C THR A 62 10.12 -18.97 3.90
N TYR A 63 9.94 -17.79 3.33
CA TYR A 63 8.65 -17.11 3.31
C TYR A 63 8.44 -16.35 2.00
N GLU A 64 7.18 -16.09 1.65
CA GLU A 64 6.80 -15.26 0.51
C GLU A 64 6.98 -13.78 0.88
N SER A 65 7.89 -13.09 0.20
CA SER A 65 8.13 -11.66 0.41
C SER A 65 7.12 -10.83 -0.35
N ALA A 66 6.25 -10.12 0.36
CA ALA A 66 5.28 -9.22 -0.24
C ALA A 66 5.99 -8.04 -0.92
N ILE A 67 7.08 -7.55 -0.32
CA ILE A 67 7.86 -6.43 -0.86
C ILE A 67 8.52 -6.80 -2.18
N ARG A 68 9.24 -7.94 -2.25
CA ARG A 68 9.88 -8.36 -3.50
C ARG A 68 8.87 -8.76 -4.56
N THR A 69 7.76 -9.38 -4.17
CA THR A 69 6.68 -9.73 -5.10
C THR A 69 6.08 -8.47 -5.70
N ALA A 70 5.78 -7.44 -4.89
CA ALA A 70 5.26 -6.17 -5.38
C ALA A 70 6.27 -5.43 -6.29
N GLU A 71 7.56 -5.52 -6.00
CA GLU A 71 8.61 -4.96 -6.86
C GLU A 71 8.63 -5.66 -8.23
N GLN A 72 8.59 -7.00 -8.27
CA GLN A 72 8.54 -7.76 -9.51
C GLN A 72 7.25 -7.51 -10.30
N GLN A 73 6.12 -7.41 -9.61
CA GLN A 73 4.83 -7.02 -10.19
C GLN A 73 4.90 -5.67 -10.88
N ARG A 74 5.50 -4.67 -10.23
CA ARG A 74 5.68 -3.33 -10.82
C ARG A 74 6.58 -3.37 -12.05
N LEU A 75 7.69 -4.11 -12.01
CA LEU A 75 8.57 -4.28 -13.16
C LEU A 75 7.86 -4.96 -14.34
N ALA A 76 7.02 -5.96 -14.06
CA ALA A 76 6.21 -6.62 -15.07
C ALA A 76 5.20 -5.66 -15.71
N GLU A 77 4.55 -4.79 -14.93
CA GLU A 77 3.64 -3.76 -15.44
C GLU A 77 4.35 -2.70 -16.29
N GLU A 78 5.51 -2.22 -15.83
CA GLU A 78 6.32 -1.23 -16.53
C GLU A 78 6.85 -1.78 -17.86
N ALA A 79 7.09 -3.09 -17.95
CA ALA A 79 7.51 -3.78 -19.18
C ALA A 79 6.39 -3.92 -20.23
N VAL A 80 5.11 -3.74 -19.86
CA VAL A 80 3.99 -3.84 -20.80
C VAL A 80 3.96 -2.63 -21.74
N ALA A 81 4.17 -2.89 -23.02
CA ALA A 81 4.06 -1.89 -24.07
C ALA A 81 2.61 -1.36 -24.18
N PRO A 82 2.42 -0.06 -24.53
CA PRO A 82 1.12 0.49 -24.85
C PRO A 82 0.38 -0.32 -25.92
N VAL A 83 -0.89 -0.61 -25.67
CA VAL A 83 -1.79 -1.28 -26.63
C VAL A 83 -2.54 -0.21 -27.42
N TYR A 84 -2.66 -0.43 -28.72
CA TYR A 84 -3.37 0.48 -29.63
C TYR A 84 -4.61 -0.21 -30.21
N THR A 85 -5.59 0.58 -30.61
CA THR A 85 -6.79 0.11 -31.30
C THR A 85 -6.43 -0.52 -32.64
N ALA A 86 -7.30 -1.40 -33.13
CA ALA A 86 -7.23 -1.84 -34.51
C ALA A 86 -7.29 -0.62 -35.46
N PRO A 87 -6.68 -0.70 -36.67
CA PRO A 87 -6.69 0.40 -37.63
C PRO A 87 -8.13 0.80 -37.99
N ASP A 88 -8.44 2.08 -37.86
CA ASP A 88 -9.75 2.62 -38.19
C ASP A 88 -9.93 2.67 -39.71
N ALA A 89 -10.75 1.75 -40.21
CA ALA A 89 -11.09 1.64 -41.62
C ALA A 89 -11.92 2.82 -42.14
N SER A 90 -12.60 3.59 -41.28
CA SER A 90 -13.33 4.80 -41.68
C SER A 90 -12.37 5.93 -42.02
N LEU A 91 -11.38 6.19 -41.16
CA LEU A 91 -10.32 7.19 -41.40
C LEU A 91 -9.46 6.81 -42.61
N ALA A 92 -9.11 5.53 -42.77
CA ALA A 92 -8.39 5.07 -43.95
C ALA A 92 -9.15 5.37 -45.25
N ARG A 93 -10.47 5.11 -45.28
CA ARG A 93 -11.33 5.40 -46.43
C ARG A 93 -11.48 6.89 -46.69
N GLU A 94 -11.63 7.68 -45.63
CA GLU A 94 -11.68 9.14 -45.74
C GLU A 94 -10.38 9.69 -46.32
N GLN A 95 -9.24 9.20 -45.85
CA GLN A 95 -7.95 9.68 -46.33
C GLN A 95 -7.67 9.26 -47.77
N LEU A 96 -8.08 8.05 -48.18
CA LEU A 96 -8.01 7.63 -49.57
C LEU A 96 -8.91 8.50 -50.47
N ARG A 97 -10.09 8.90 -49.99
CA ARG A 97 -10.97 9.85 -50.71
C ARG A 97 -10.30 11.23 -50.82
N ARG A 98 -9.67 11.72 -49.76
CA ARG A 98 -8.91 12.98 -49.78
C ARG A 98 -7.74 12.90 -50.75
N ALA A 99 -7.01 11.78 -50.76
CA ALA A 99 -5.92 11.54 -51.69
C ALA A 99 -6.38 11.65 -53.15
N ARG A 100 -7.49 10.99 -53.51
CA ARG A 100 -8.09 11.11 -54.85
C ARG A 100 -8.45 12.55 -55.21
N GLN A 101 -9.08 13.30 -54.32
CA GLN A 101 -9.42 14.71 -54.56
C GLN A 101 -8.19 15.58 -54.84
N VAL A 102 -7.11 15.36 -54.09
CA VAL A 102 -5.85 16.08 -54.33
C VAL A 102 -5.25 15.68 -55.68
N LEU A 103 -5.21 14.39 -56.01
CA LEU A 103 -4.69 13.92 -57.29
C LEU A 103 -5.53 14.42 -58.49
N GLU A 104 -6.86 14.48 -58.36
CA GLU A 104 -7.77 15.06 -59.36
C GLU A 104 -7.55 16.56 -59.54
N TYR A 105 -7.31 17.30 -58.45
CA TYR A 105 -6.93 18.71 -58.52
C TYR A 105 -5.59 18.90 -59.24
N LEU A 106 -4.60 18.03 -58.98
CA LEU A 106 -3.31 18.09 -59.66
C LEU A 106 -3.43 17.82 -61.17
N VAL A 107 -4.39 16.99 -61.60
CA VAL A 107 -4.71 16.81 -63.04
C VAL A 107 -5.17 18.14 -63.65
N SER A 108 -6.07 18.87 -62.99
CA SER A 108 -6.55 20.15 -63.54
C SER A 108 -5.45 21.22 -63.60
N VAL A 109 -4.57 21.26 -62.59
CA VAL A 109 -3.40 22.16 -62.56
C VAL A 109 -2.42 21.83 -63.69
N ARG A 110 -2.18 20.55 -63.99
CA ARG A 110 -1.30 20.11 -65.07
C ARG A 110 -1.88 20.39 -66.45
N ALA A 111 -3.18 20.22 -66.63
CA ALA A 111 -3.88 20.39 -67.90
C ALA A 111 -4.12 21.86 -68.29
N ASP A 112 -4.00 22.82 -67.37
CA ASP A 112 -4.24 24.24 -67.64
C ASP A 112 -3.14 24.88 -68.50
N SER A 113 -3.37 24.96 -69.81
CA SER A 113 -2.46 25.54 -70.80
C SER A 113 -2.26 27.06 -70.70
N PHE A 114 -3.10 27.77 -69.94
CA PHE A 114 -3.01 29.23 -69.78
C PHE A 114 -2.17 29.64 -68.56
N ALA A 115 -1.92 28.73 -67.63
CA ALA A 115 -1.11 28.97 -66.43
C ALA A 115 0.40 28.94 -66.73
N THR A 116 1.13 29.93 -66.23
CA THR A 116 2.60 29.90 -66.23
C THR A 116 3.12 28.81 -65.29
N GLN A 117 4.35 28.31 -65.52
CA GLN A 117 4.97 27.30 -64.67
C GLN A 117 5.07 27.74 -63.20
N ALA A 118 5.33 29.03 -62.96
CA ALA A 118 5.36 29.60 -61.61
C ALA A 118 3.98 29.60 -60.94
N GLN A 119 2.90 29.84 -61.69
CA GLN A 119 1.52 29.77 -61.18
C GLN A 119 1.12 28.34 -60.85
N ARG A 120 1.41 27.37 -61.74
CA ARG A 120 1.13 25.95 -61.48
C ARG A 120 1.83 25.47 -60.21
N ARG A 121 3.10 25.84 -60.00
CA ARG A 121 3.83 25.57 -58.75
C ARG A 121 3.13 26.14 -57.52
N ALA A 122 2.73 27.42 -57.59
CA ALA A 122 2.04 28.07 -56.48
C ALA A 122 0.73 27.36 -56.15
N TRP A 123 0.00 26.85 -57.14
CA TRP A 123 -1.23 26.07 -56.94
C TRP A 123 -0.98 24.69 -56.33
N VAL A 124 0.09 23.99 -56.73
CA VAL A 124 0.48 22.71 -56.08
C VAL A 124 0.77 22.93 -54.59
N LEU A 125 1.57 23.94 -54.25
CA LEU A 125 1.94 24.23 -52.87
C LEU A 125 0.81 24.88 -52.06
N ALA A 126 -0.26 25.35 -52.70
CA ALA A 126 -1.46 25.84 -52.03
C ALA A 126 -2.30 24.70 -51.43
N VAL A 127 -2.09 23.45 -51.86
CA VAL A 127 -2.72 22.28 -51.25
C VAL A 127 -2.12 22.09 -49.85
N PRO A 128 -2.94 22.06 -48.77
CA PRO A 128 -2.43 22.00 -47.39
C PRO A 128 -1.48 20.82 -47.13
N GLU A 129 -1.72 19.67 -47.75
CA GLU A 129 -0.90 18.47 -47.61
C GLU A 129 0.46 18.59 -48.33
N LEU A 130 0.57 19.46 -49.34
CA LEU A 130 1.71 19.53 -50.26
C LEU A 130 2.57 20.80 -50.08
N ASN A 131 2.21 21.68 -49.16
CA ASN A 131 2.86 22.98 -48.93
C ASN A 131 4.38 22.89 -48.66
N ASP A 132 4.84 21.79 -48.08
CA ASP A 132 6.23 21.55 -47.70
C ASP A 132 6.96 20.60 -48.66
N LEU A 133 6.46 20.40 -49.88
CA LEU A 133 7.15 19.61 -50.89
C LEU A 133 8.43 20.30 -51.38
N GLN A 134 9.45 19.50 -51.64
CA GLN A 134 10.71 20.00 -52.21
C GLN A 134 10.49 20.51 -53.63
N PHE A 135 11.20 21.58 -53.99
CA PHE A 135 11.08 22.23 -55.30
C PHE A 135 11.34 21.26 -56.47
N THR A 136 12.33 20.38 -56.33
CA THR A 136 12.68 19.36 -57.33
C THR A 136 11.54 18.38 -57.59
N VAL A 137 10.81 17.98 -56.55
CA VAL A 137 9.68 17.06 -56.64
C VAL A 137 8.50 17.74 -57.34
N VAL A 138 8.24 19.02 -57.07
CA VAL A 138 7.14 19.77 -57.69
C VAL A 138 7.40 19.97 -59.19
N GLU A 139 8.64 20.30 -59.57
CA GLU A 139 9.02 20.40 -60.99
C GLU A 139 8.97 19.04 -61.69
N GLY A 140 9.47 17.99 -61.05
CA GLY A 140 9.35 16.62 -61.55
C GLY A 140 7.88 16.25 -61.80
N LEU A 141 7.01 16.49 -60.80
CA LEU A 141 5.57 16.26 -60.90
C LEU A 141 4.93 16.98 -62.08
N LEU A 142 5.32 18.22 -62.37
CA LEU A 142 4.77 19.02 -63.49
C LEU A 142 5.34 18.61 -64.85
N ALA A 143 6.55 18.05 -64.89
CA ALA A 143 7.24 17.63 -66.11
C ALA A 143 6.86 16.22 -66.60
N LEU A 144 6.26 15.38 -65.74
CA LEU A 144 5.82 14.03 -66.11
C LEU A 144 4.89 14.04 -67.33
N SER A 145 4.95 13.00 -68.15
CA SER A 145 3.98 12.72 -69.21
C SER A 145 2.62 12.31 -68.61
N GLU A 146 1.54 12.35 -69.40
CA GLU A 146 0.22 11.91 -68.93
C GLU A 146 0.18 10.40 -68.59
N GLU A 147 0.96 9.58 -69.29
CA GLU A 147 1.11 8.15 -69.01
C GLU A 147 1.84 7.93 -67.67
N SER A 148 2.97 8.61 -67.48
CA SER A 148 3.74 8.59 -66.23
C SER A 148 2.92 9.08 -65.05
N TRP A 149 2.16 10.17 -65.23
CA TRP A 149 1.30 10.72 -64.19
C TRP A 149 0.19 9.74 -63.79
N SER A 150 -0.42 9.06 -64.75
CA SER A 150 -1.44 8.04 -64.48
C SER A 150 -0.87 6.87 -63.65
N ARG A 151 0.37 6.43 -63.93
CA ARG A 151 1.07 5.42 -63.12
C ARG A 151 1.34 5.92 -61.70
N VAL A 152 1.86 7.15 -61.55
CA VAL A 152 2.11 7.78 -60.25
C VAL A 152 0.84 7.91 -59.43
N GLN A 153 -0.29 8.27 -60.04
CA GLN A 153 -1.58 8.37 -59.34
C GLN A 153 -2.06 7.03 -58.79
N LEU A 154 -2.03 5.99 -59.62
CA LEU A 154 -2.43 4.63 -59.21
C LEU A 154 -1.54 4.13 -58.08
N GLU A 155 -0.22 4.29 -58.23
CA GLU A 155 0.72 3.80 -57.22
C GLU A 155 0.63 4.59 -55.91
N THR A 156 0.47 5.91 -55.97
CA THR A 156 0.27 6.74 -54.77
C THR A 156 -0.95 6.26 -53.98
N LEU A 157 -2.06 5.97 -54.67
CA LEU A 157 -3.27 5.46 -54.02
C LEU A 157 -3.08 4.06 -53.45
N ASN A 158 -2.36 3.18 -54.14
CA ASN A 158 -2.05 1.83 -53.67
C ASN A 158 -1.20 1.88 -52.40
N VAL A 159 -0.13 2.67 -52.39
CA VAL A 159 0.79 2.79 -51.25
C VAL A 159 0.08 3.42 -50.04
N VAL A 160 -0.74 4.44 -50.27
CA VAL A 160 -1.57 5.04 -49.20
C VAL A 160 -2.58 4.03 -48.66
N ASP A 161 -3.32 3.31 -49.52
CA ASP A 161 -4.27 2.28 -49.08
C ASP A 161 -3.58 1.16 -48.29
N GLN A 162 -2.44 0.66 -48.78
CA GLN A 162 -1.67 -0.39 -48.10
C GLN A 162 -1.16 0.08 -46.73
N THR A 163 -0.56 1.26 -46.66
CA THR A 163 -0.03 1.81 -45.40
C THR A 163 -1.15 2.04 -44.39
N MET A 164 -2.27 2.65 -44.83
CA MET A 164 -3.41 2.92 -43.96
C MET A 164 -4.11 1.62 -43.51
N ARG A 165 -4.10 0.55 -44.31
CA ARG A 165 -4.63 -0.77 -43.93
C ARG A 165 -3.76 -1.49 -42.91
N GLN A 166 -2.44 -1.37 -43.02
CA GLN A 166 -1.50 -1.94 -42.04
C GLN A 166 -1.65 -1.28 -40.67
N GLY A 167 -2.02 0.00 -40.65
CA GLY A 167 -2.29 0.75 -39.44
C GLY A 167 -1.13 1.64 -39.04
N VAL A 168 -1.42 2.92 -38.89
CA VAL A 168 -0.44 3.94 -38.50
C VAL A 168 -0.78 4.40 -37.10
N ARG A 169 0.10 4.07 -36.15
CA ARG A 169 -0.06 4.44 -34.74
C ARG A 169 0.10 5.94 -34.55
N GLU A 170 -0.70 6.50 -33.66
CA GLU A 170 -0.52 7.87 -33.19
C GLU A 170 0.89 8.05 -32.61
N GLY A 171 1.56 9.16 -32.96
CA GLY A 171 2.95 9.42 -32.60
C GLY A 171 4.00 8.78 -33.51
N PHE A 172 3.65 7.74 -34.28
CA PHE A 172 4.57 7.01 -35.17
C PHE A 172 4.34 7.27 -36.67
N VAL A 173 3.70 8.40 -36.98
CA VAL A 173 3.40 8.79 -38.37
C VAL A 173 4.68 9.04 -39.16
N ALA A 174 5.73 9.54 -38.51
CA ALA A 174 7.01 9.80 -39.14
C ALA A 174 7.71 8.51 -39.60
N GLU A 175 7.72 7.46 -38.78
CA GLU A 175 8.26 6.16 -39.20
C GLU A 175 7.44 5.55 -40.34
N ALA A 176 6.10 5.57 -40.23
CA ALA A 176 5.22 5.07 -41.29
C ALA A 176 5.47 5.80 -42.63
N ARG A 177 5.73 7.11 -42.61
CA ARG A 177 6.12 7.87 -43.80
C ARG A 177 7.48 7.46 -44.35
N GLN A 178 8.44 7.09 -43.51
CA GLN A 178 9.74 6.60 -44.00
C GLN A 178 9.62 5.23 -44.68
N GLU A 179 8.74 4.37 -44.18
CA GLU A 179 8.49 3.03 -44.72
C GLU A 179 7.83 3.06 -46.11
N VAL A 180 7.12 4.13 -46.46
CA VAL A 180 6.53 4.35 -47.80
C VAL A 180 7.50 4.04 -48.94
N ARG A 181 8.76 4.46 -48.82
CA ARG A 181 9.77 4.25 -49.88
C ARG A 181 9.98 2.77 -50.21
N SER A 182 9.80 1.90 -49.23
CA SER A 182 9.94 0.45 -49.41
C SER A 182 8.70 -0.19 -50.04
N LEU A 183 7.56 0.52 -50.05
CA LEU A 183 6.29 0.06 -50.59
C LEU A 183 6.06 0.50 -52.04
N VAL A 184 6.84 1.47 -52.54
CA VAL A 184 6.75 1.96 -53.92
C VAL A 184 7.27 0.89 -54.88
N GLY A 185 6.49 0.59 -55.92
CA GLY A 185 6.82 -0.38 -56.97
C GLY A 185 8.20 -0.14 -57.62
N LEU A 186 8.95 -1.23 -57.81
CA LEU A 186 10.27 -1.24 -58.45
C LEU A 186 10.21 -1.09 -59.98
N ASP A 187 9.01 -1.15 -60.55
CA ASP A 187 8.71 -0.99 -61.97
C ASP A 187 8.58 0.49 -62.39
N LEU A 188 8.51 1.41 -61.43
CA LEU A 188 8.51 2.85 -61.68
C LEU A 188 9.92 3.37 -62.02
N LEU A 189 9.97 4.38 -62.89
CA LEU A 189 11.18 5.14 -63.13
C LEU A 189 11.57 5.93 -61.88
N GLU A 190 12.84 6.31 -61.74
CA GLU A 190 13.36 7.02 -60.55
C GLU A 190 12.60 8.33 -60.28
N GLU A 191 12.27 9.08 -61.33
CA GLU A 191 11.47 10.31 -61.23
C GLU A 191 10.03 10.05 -60.78
N GLU A 192 9.42 8.96 -61.27
CA GLU A 192 8.07 8.55 -60.89
C GLU A 192 8.03 8.08 -59.43
N ALA A 193 9.01 7.27 -59.02
CA ALA A 193 9.15 6.79 -57.65
C ALA A 193 9.38 7.92 -56.65
N ALA A 194 10.17 8.93 -57.01
CA ALA A 194 10.42 10.11 -56.18
C ALA A 194 9.13 10.92 -55.94
N VAL A 195 8.34 11.15 -57.00
CA VAL A 195 7.06 11.87 -56.90
C VAL A 195 6.04 11.05 -56.12
N THR A 196 5.88 9.76 -56.42
CA THR A 196 4.97 8.85 -55.70
C THR A 196 5.29 8.81 -54.21
N THR A 197 6.56 8.65 -53.85
CA THR A 197 7.02 8.65 -52.45
C THR A 197 6.61 9.94 -51.76
N ALA A 198 6.92 11.09 -52.37
CA ALA A 198 6.68 12.39 -51.75
C ALA A 198 5.18 12.68 -51.56
N LEU A 199 4.33 12.29 -52.52
CA LEU A 199 2.88 12.42 -52.41
C LEU A 199 2.33 11.48 -51.34
N ALA A 200 2.68 10.19 -51.39
CA ALA A 200 2.19 9.19 -50.44
C ALA A 200 2.57 9.53 -48.99
N GLN A 201 3.82 9.97 -48.75
CA GLN A 201 4.27 10.42 -47.43
C GLN A 201 3.39 11.51 -46.84
N ARG A 202 2.98 12.48 -47.66
CA ARG A 202 2.14 13.60 -47.21
C ARG A 202 0.69 13.20 -46.96
N MET A 203 0.25 12.11 -47.59
CA MET A 203 -1.11 11.58 -47.49
C MET A 203 -1.28 10.56 -46.35
N ILE A 204 -0.23 10.22 -45.61
CA ILE A 204 -0.36 9.30 -44.46
C ILE A 204 -0.66 10.07 -43.17
N VAL A 205 -1.67 9.56 -42.46
CA VAL A 205 -2.15 10.04 -41.16
C VAL A 205 -2.31 8.86 -40.19
N SER A 206 -2.34 9.14 -38.89
CA SER A 206 -2.60 8.11 -37.88
C SER A 206 -4.05 7.61 -37.96
N ASN A 207 -4.24 6.30 -37.85
CA ASN A 207 -5.56 5.67 -37.75
C ASN A 207 -5.61 4.54 -36.70
N SER A 208 -4.57 4.40 -35.86
CA SER A 208 -4.54 3.49 -34.72
C SER A 208 -4.17 4.32 -33.49
N PHE A 209 -5.07 4.34 -32.51
CA PHE A 209 -4.98 5.24 -31.35
C PHE A 209 -4.70 4.46 -30.08
N TYR A 210 -4.14 5.12 -29.07
CA TYR A 210 -3.85 4.49 -27.79
C TYR A 210 -5.13 3.99 -27.10
N ASP A 211 -5.15 2.72 -26.71
CA ASP A 211 -6.25 2.13 -25.95
C ASP A 211 -5.83 2.00 -24.48
N GLU A 212 -6.26 2.97 -23.68
CA GLU A 212 -5.98 3.00 -22.25
C GLU A 212 -6.55 1.78 -21.53
N ALA A 213 -7.79 1.39 -21.85
CA ALA A 213 -8.47 0.27 -21.20
C ALA A 213 -7.76 -1.06 -21.49
N ALA A 214 -7.40 -1.31 -22.76
CA ALA A 214 -6.67 -2.51 -23.15
C ALA A 214 -5.25 -2.53 -22.58
N THR A 215 -4.58 -1.38 -22.50
CA THR A 215 -3.25 -1.27 -21.90
C THR A 215 -3.29 -1.55 -20.40
N GLN A 216 -4.25 -0.98 -19.67
CA GLN A 216 -4.41 -1.24 -18.24
C GLN A 216 -4.79 -2.70 -17.98
N ALA A 217 -5.65 -3.30 -18.82
CA ALA A 217 -5.97 -4.72 -18.73
C ALA A 217 -4.75 -5.63 -19.03
N ALA A 218 -3.87 -5.23 -19.95
CA ALA A 218 -2.61 -5.94 -20.20
C ALA A 218 -1.63 -5.81 -19.01
N ARG A 219 -1.52 -4.63 -18.41
CA ARG A 219 -0.72 -4.41 -17.19
C ARG A 219 -1.22 -5.24 -16.00
N ALA A 220 -2.54 -5.24 -15.76
CA ALA A 220 -3.14 -6.03 -14.69
C ALA A 220 -2.85 -7.52 -14.84
N ARG A 221 -3.00 -8.07 -16.06
CA ARG A 221 -2.65 -9.47 -16.34
C ARG A 221 -1.16 -9.75 -16.11
N ALA A 222 -0.27 -8.88 -16.57
CA ALA A 222 1.17 -9.02 -16.33
C ALA A 222 1.51 -9.02 -14.83
N ARG A 223 0.82 -8.19 -14.03
CA ARG A 223 0.95 -8.21 -12.55
C ARG A 223 0.47 -9.53 -11.95
N GLU A 224 -0.66 -10.06 -12.40
CA GLU A 224 -1.26 -11.30 -11.88
C GLU A 224 -0.45 -12.55 -12.24
N GLU A 225 0.24 -12.54 -13.38
CA GLU A 225 1.11 -13.64 -13.83
C GLU A 225 2.42 -13.74 -13.02
N VAL A 226 2.80 -12.70 -12.27
CA VAL A 226 4.00 -12.74 -11.42
C VAL A 226 3.78 -13.65 -10.22
N SER A 227 4.57 -14.72 -10.16
CA SER A 227 4.58 -15.63 -9.01
C SER A 227 5.19 -14.99 -7.76
N PRO A 228 4.72 -15.35 -6.55
CA PRO A 228 5.29 -14.86 -5.29
C PRO A 228 6.79 -15.15 -5.19
N VAL A 229 7.56 -14.15 -4.76
CA VAL A 229 9.01 -14.25 -4.60
C VAL A 229 9.32 -14.81 -3.21
N LEU A 230 9.91 -16.01 -3.18
CA LEU A 230 10.37 -16.64 -1.95
C LEU A 230 11.72 -16.06 -1.52
N VAL A 231 11.83 -15.72 -0.24
CA VAL A 231 13.08 -15.34 0.42
C VAL A 231 13.39 -16.35 1.49
N SER A 232 14.62 -16.87 1.48
CA SER A 232 15.13 -17.85 2.43
C SER A 232 16.28 -17.29 3.22
N PHE A 233 16.31 -17.59 4.52
CA PHE A 233 17.43 -17.32 5.42
C PHE A 233 17.82 -18.61 6.13
N GLU A 234 19.12 -18.85 6.25
CA GLU A 234 19.66 -19.97 7.03
C GLU A 234 19.85 -19.57 8.51
N ALA A 235 19.91 -20.56 9.41
CA ALA A 235 20.22 -20.27 10.81
C ALA A 235 21.62 -19.64 10.96
N GLY A 236 21.70 -18.54 11.70
CA GLY A 236 22.93 -17.78 11.91
C GLY A 236 23.25 -16.76 10.81
N GLU A 237 22.49 -16.75 9.70
CA GLU A 237 22.67 -15.78 8.64
C GLU A 237 22.29 -14.37 9.12
N VAL A 238 23.16 -13.38 8.88
CA VAL A 238 22.94 -12.00 9.33
C VAL A 238 21.93 -11.30 8.42
N ILE A 239 20.76 -10.98 8.99
CA ILE A 239 19.67 -10.27 8.31
C ILE A 239 20.02 -8.79 8.15
N VAL A 240 20.49 -8.17 9.24
CA VAL A 240 20.94 -6.77 9.26
C VAL A 240 22.28 -6.71 9.97
N ARG A 241 23.27 -6.11 9.31
CA ARG A 241 24.60 -5.90 9.88
C ARG A 241 24.61 -4.68 10.80
N GLU A 242 25.48 -4.68 11.79
CA GLU A 242 25.77 -3.54 12.65
C GLU A 242 26.15 -2.31 11.81
N GLY A 243 25.60 -1.16 12.18
CA GLY A 243 25.84 0.10 11.48
C GLY A 243 25.08 0.23 10.15
N GLN A 244 24.39 -0.81 9.68
CA GLN A 244 23.56 -0.74 8.48
C GLN A 244 22.21 -0.09 8.79
N ARG A 245 21.72 0.73 7.86
CA ARG A 245 20.36 1.26 7.91
C ARG A 245 19.35 0.16 7.58
N VAL A 246 18.38 -0.03 8.47
CA VAL A 246 17.31 -1.02 8.35
C VAL A 246 16.37 -0.62 7.21
N ARG A 247 16.20 -1.50 6.22
CA ARG A 247 15.28 -1.32 5.08
C ARG A 247 13.95 -2.01 5.34
N ALA A 248 12.91 -1.67 4.58
CA ALA A 248 11.62 -2.36 4.64
C ALA A 248 11.73 -3.88 4.48
N LEU A 249 12.58 -4.37 3.57
CA LEU A 249 12.81 -5.80 3.36
C LEU A 249 13.38 -6.49 4.61
N ASP A 250 14.29 -5.81 5.29
CA ASP A 250 14.93 -6.32 6.49
C ASP A 250 13.90 -6.43 7.63
N LEU A 251 13.00 -5.44 7.76
CA LEU A 251 11.89 -5.49 8.73
C LEU A 251 10.88 -6.60 8.45
N GLU A 252 10.60 -6.89 7.18
CA GLU A 252 9.73 -8.00 6.80
C GLU A 252 10.30 -9.32 7.35
N ALA A 253 11.59 -9.59 7.11
CA ALA A 253 12.26 -10.76 7.65
C ALA A 253 12.25 -10.80 9.19
N LEU A 254 12.56 -9.68 9.85
CA LEU A 254 12.54 -9.58 11.32
C LEU A 254 11.15 -9.82 11.91
N ARG A 255 10.08 -9.37 11.24
CA ARG A 255 8.70 -9.60 11.65
C ARG A 255 8.30 -11.06 11.54
N VAL A 256 8.61 -11.71 10.41
CA VAL A 256 8.30 -13.13 10.19
C VAL A 256 9.06 -14.01 11.18
N LEU A 257 10.29 -13.63 11.55
CA LEU A 257 11.09 -14.31 12.58
C LEU A 257 10.68 -13.96 14.02
N GLY A 258 9.75 -13.02 14.23
CA GLY A 258 9.29 -12.60 15.55
C GLY A 258 10.35 -11.84 16.37
N LEU A 259 11.34 -11.27 15.69
CA LEU A 259 12.45 -10.50 16.27
C LEU A 259 12.14 -9.01 16.42
N GLN A 260 11.12 -8.51 15.73
CA GLN A 260 10.70 -7.11 15.82
C GLN A 260 9.69 -6.92 16.97
N GLN A 261 9.92 -5.89 17.79
CA GLN A 261 8.94 -5.39 18.75
C GLN A 261 8.49 -3.99 18.34
N SER A 262 7.18 -3.76 18.32
CA SER A 262 6.63 -2.43 18.06
C SER A 262 7.05 -1.47 19.16
N ARG A 263 7.47 -0.26 18.78
CA ARG A 263 7.73 0.82 19.73
C ARG A 263 6.45 1.14 20.47
N THR A 264 6.48 1.14 21.80
CA THR A 264 5.34 1.58 22.61
C THR A 264 5.05 3.04 22.27
N ARG A 265 3.91 3.31 21.63
CA ARG A 265 3.52 4.68 21.30
C ARG A 265 2.98 5.35 22.56
N TRP A 266 3.21 6.66 22.69
CA TRP A 266 2.65 7.43 23.82
C TRP A 266 1.12 7.35 23.88
N THR A 267 0.45 7.21 22.74
CA THR A 267 -1.00 6.98 22.64
C THR A 267 -1.43 5.69 23.34
N ASP A 268 -0.62 4.63 23.27
CA ASP A 268 -0.94 3.34 23.88
C ASP A 268 -0.79 3.42 25.40
N VAL A 269 0.20 4.19 25.88
CA VAL A 269 0.37 4.48 27.31
C VAL A 269 -0.82 5.27 27.85
N VAL A 270 -1.27 6.31 27.14
CA VAL A 270 -2.43 7.10 27.53
C VAL A 270 -3.70 6.24 27.54
N GLY A 271 -3.93 5.41 26.52
CA GLY A 271 -5.08 4.52 26.46
C GLY A 271 -5.11 3.50 27.61
N ARG A 272 -3.99 2.81 27.86
CA ARG A 272 -3.85 1.87 28.98
C ARG A 272 -3.97 2.56 30.34
N GLY A 273 -3.45 3.78 30.46
CA GLY A 273 -3.61 4.61 31.66
C GLY A 273 -5.05 5.02 31.91
N ALA A 274 -5.80 5.42 30.88
CA ALA A 274 -7.22 5.75 30.98
C ALA A 274 -8.06 4.54 31.43
N LEU A 275 -7.76 3.34 30.91
CA LEU A 275 -8.40 2.11 31.35
C LEU A 275 -8.04 1.77 32.81
N ALA A 276 -6.78 1.94 33.23
CA ALA A 276 -6.38 1.75 34.62
C ALA A 276 -7.12 2.72 35.56
N VAL A 277 -7.22 4.00 35.20
CA VAL A 277 -8.00 5.00 35.95
C VAL A 277 -9.47 4.57 36.04
N THR A 278 -10.05 4.14 34.92
CA THR A 278 -11.46 3.70 34.88
C THR A 278 -11.69 2.48 35.78
N GLY A 279 -10.81 1.48 35.73
CA GLY A 279 -10.89 0.29 36.59
C GLY A 279 -10.78 0.64 38.08
N VAL A 280 -9.88 1.55 38.45
CA VAL A 280 -9.74 2.01 39.86
C VAL A 280 -10.94 2.83 40.31
N ILE A 281 -11.49 3.69 39.44
CA ILE A 281 -12.74 4.42 39.74
C ILE A 281 -13.89 3.45 39.95
N LEU A 282 -14.07 2.47 39.06
CA LEU A 282 -15.12 1.45 39.18
C LEU A 282 -14.97 0.64 40.46
N LEU A 283 -13.75 0.22 40.80
CA LEU A 283 -13.46 -0.46 42.07
C LEU A 283 -13.81 0.43 43.27
N GLY A 284 -13.38 1.69 43.26
CA GLY A 284 -13.65 2.64 44.33
C GLY A 284 -15.15 2.93 44.51
N LEU A 285 -15.88 3.15 43.43
CA LEU A 285 -17.34 3.35 43.44
C LEU A 285 -18.07 2.11 43.96
N PHE A 286 -17.64 0.92 43.54
CA PHE A 286 -18.21 -0.34 44.00
C PHE A 286 -17.99 -0.54 45.50
N LEU A 287 -16.77 -0.33 46.00
CA LEU A 287 -16.47 -0.40 47.43
C LEU A 287 -17.27 0.65 48.21
N ALA A 288 -17.36 1.89 47.70
CA ALA A 288 -18.16 2.94 48.34
C ALA A 288 -19.66 2.62 48.41
N ARG A 289 -20.18 1.82 47.46
CA ARG A 289 -21.61 1.50 47.38
C ARG A 289 -22.02 0.22 48.11
N PHE A 290 -21.15 -0.79 48.09
CA PHE A 290 -21.47 -2.15 48.55
C PHE A 290 -20.59 -2.66 49.70
N GLN A 291 -19.39 -2.11 49.89
CA GLN A 291 -18.39 -2.62 50.85
C GLN A 291 -17.61 -1.47 51.50
N THR A 292 -18.34 -0.56 52.17
CA THR A 292 -17.78 0.65 52.78
C THR A 292 -16.75 0.33 53.86
N ASP A 293 -16.92 -0.79 54.56
CA ASP A 293 -15.97 -1.28 55.56
C ASP A 293 -14.57 -1.53 54.96
N VAL A 294 -14.50 -2.13 53.77
CA VAL A 294 -13.24 -2.38 53.06
C VAL A 294 -12.58 -1.09 52.63
N LEU A 295 -13.37 -0.08 52.24
CA LEU A 295 -12.86 1.21 51.77
C LEU A 295 -12.25 2.03 52.92
N TRP A 296 -12.92 2.09 54.07
CA TRP A 296 -12.49 2.94 55.19
C TRP A 296 -11.50 2.25 56.15
N GLU A 297 -11.49 0.92 56.18
CA GLU A 297 -10.57 0.14 57.00
C GLU A 297 -9.20 -0.03 56.30
N GLY A 298 -8.22 0.75 56.76
CA GLY A 298 -6.91 0.83 56.09
C GLY A 298 -6.17 -0.50 55.93
N ARG A 299 -6.35 -1.47 56.84
CA ARG A 299 -5.75 -2.82 56.71
C ARG A 299 -6.36 -3.61 55.56
N LYS A 300 -7.68 -3.57 55.40
CA LYS A 300 -8.42 -4.25 54.32
C LYS A 300 -8.11 -3.61 52.97
N LEU A 301 -8.09 -2.29 52.90
CA LEU A 301 -7.71 -1.56 51.69
C LEU A 301 -6.26 -1.85 51.26
N LEU A 302 -5.33 -1.87 52.22
CA LEU A 302 -3.92 -2.20 51.98
C LEU A 302 -3.77 -3.64 51.50
N LEU A 303 -4.46 -4.59 52.13
CA LEU A 303 -4.49 -5.99 51.69
C LEU A 303 -4.98 -6.14 50.25
N LEU A 304 -6.12 -5.51 49.92
CA LEU A 304 -6.67 -5.52 48.55
C LEU A 304 -5.68 -4.94 47.54
N THR A 305 -5.06 -3.81 47.87
CA THR A 305 -4.08 -3.14 47.00
C THR A 305 -2.85 -4.02 46.77
N LEU A 306 -2.34 -4.67 47.81
CA LEU A 306 -1.21 -5.60 47.71
C LEU A 306 -1.54 -6.85 46.90
N LEU A 307 -2.72 -7.44 47.11
CA LEU A 307 -3.17 -8.60 46.32
C LEU A 307 -3.31 -8.25 44.85
N LEU A 308 -3.94 -7.12 44.53
CA LEU A 308 -4.04 -6.64 43.14
C LEU A 308 -2.66 -6.38 42.53
N ALA A 309 -1.77 -5.69 43.25
CA ALA A 309 -0.40 -5.42 42.79
C ALA A 309 0.38 -6.72 42.52
N LEU A 310 0.30 -7.69 43.42
CA LEU A 310 0.96 -8.98 43.31
C LEU A 310 0.47 -9.75 42.09
N PHE A 311 -0.84 -9.92 41.94
CA PHE A 311 -1.42 -10.71 40.84
C PHE A 311 -1.32 -10.00 39.49
N LEU A 312 -1.39 -8.67 39.42
CA LEU A 312 -1.09 -7.92 38.19
C LEU A 312 0.37 -8.11 37.77
N SER A 313 1.30 -8.07 38.73
CA SER A 313 2.72 -8.31 38.45
C SER A 313 2.93 -9.73 37.95
N LEU A 314 2.30 -10.72 38.59
CA LEU A 314 2.36 -12.12 38.18
C LEU A 314 1.77 -12.34 36.77
N ALA A 315 0.64 -11.70 36.48
CA ALA A 315 0.03 -11.72 35.15
C ALA A 315 1.00 -11.18 34.09
N ARG A 316 1.68 -10.06 34.38
CA ARG A 316 2.66 -9.47 33.46
C ARG A 316 3.85 -10.39 33.19
N VAL A 317 4.22 -11.25 34.12
CA VAL A 317 5.32 -12.22 33.95
C VAL A 317 4.88 -13.47 33.18
N MET A 318 3.67 -14.00 33.47
CA MET A 318 3.25 -15.31 32.95
C MET A 318 2.52 -15.24 31.61
N VAL A 319 1.89 -14.12 31.27
CA VAL A 319 0.97 -14.01 30.12
C VAL A 319 1.65 -13.64 28.80
N PRO A 320 2.55 -12.64 28.72
CA PRO A 320 3.12 -12.22 27.43
C PRO A 320 4.02 -13.29 26.79
N ASP A 321 3.87 -13.49 25.47
CA ASP A 321 4.79 -14.29 24.62
C ASP A 321 4.99 -15.76 25.04
N ARG A 322 4.10 -16.33 25.86
CA ARG A 322 4.14 -17.73 26.28
C ARG A 322 2.86 -18.45 25.88
N THR A 323 2.97 -19.51 25.09
CA THR A 323 1.83 -20.27 24.56
C THR A 323 1.05 -21.01 25.66
N VAL A 324 1.75 -21.65 26.61
CA VAL A 324 1.14 -22.48 27.66
C VAL A 324 1.04 -21.76 29.01
N LEU A 325 2.08 -21.02 29.42
CA LEU A 325 2.14 -20.39 30.75
C LEU A 325 1.01 -19.38 31.01
N ARG A 326 0.48 -18.73 29.97
CA ARG A 326 -0.63 -17.77 30.07
C ARG A 326 -1.93 -18.38 30.61
N TYR A 327 -2.20 -19.65 30.33
CA TYR A 327 -3.37 -20.36 30.85
C TYR A 327 -3.16 -20.93 32.25
N LEU A 328 -1.92 -20.99 32.72
CA LEU A 328 -1.56 -21.44 34.07
C LEU A 328 -1.58 -20.28 35.09
N PHE A 329 -1.92 -19.06 34.65
CA PHE A 329 -2.06 -17.91 35.55
C PHE A 329 -3.14 -18.21 36.60
N PRO A 330 -2.80 -18.14 37.91
CA PRO A 330 -3.70 -18.58 38.99
C PRO A 330 -4.78 -17.54 39.31
N ALA A 331 -5.56 -17.11 38.32
CA ALA A 331 -6.67 -16.17 38.49
C ALA A 331 -7.70 -16.61 39.56
N PRO A 332 -8.13 -17.89 39.63
CA PRO A 332 -9.01 -18.36 40.69
C PRO A 332 -8.48 -18.11 42.10
N ALA A 333 -7.15 -18.19 42.29
CA ALA A 333 -6.54 -18.01 43.61
C ALA A 333 -6.73 -16.58 44.15
N LEU A 334 -6.61 -15.55 43.30
CA LEU A 334 -6.89 -14.17 43.69
C LEU A 334 -8.35 -14.01 44.13
N ALA A 335 -9.26 -14.55 43.34
CA ALA A 335 -10.69 -14.47 43.59
C ALA A 335 -11.06 -15.13 44.93
N MET A 336 -10.47 -16.29 45.23
CA MET A 336 -10.63 -17.01 46.49
C MET A 336 -10.05 -16.24 47.68
N LEU A 337 -8.82 -15.74 47.57
CA LEU A 337 -8.16 -14.97 48.64
C LEU A 337 -8.93 -13.71 48.99
N VAL A 338 -9.42 -12.99 47.98
CA VAL A 338 -10.22 -11.77 48.18
C VAL A 338 -11.58 -12.13 48.78
N THR A 339 -12.26 -13.17 48.28
CA THR A 339 -13.56 -13.60 48.80
C THR A 339 -13.47 -14.00 50.28
N ALA A 340 -12.47 -14.80 50.65
CA ALA A 340 -12.29 -15.28 52.01
C ALA A 340 -11.93 -14.16 53.01
N THR A 341 -11.25 -13.09 52.57
CA THR A 341 -10.75 -12.03 53.47
C THR A 341 -11.58 -10.74 53.46
N LEU A 342 -12.18 -10.41 52.32
CA LEU A 342 -12.85 -9.12 52.05
C LEU A 342 -14.33 -9.30 51.65
N GLY A 343 -14.77 -10.54 51.45
CA GLY A 343 -16.15 -10.90 51.13
C GLY A 343 -16.40 -11.18 49.63
N PRO A 344 -17.46 -11.94 49.31
CA PRO A 344 -17.72 -12.44 47.95
C PRO A 344 -17.97 -11.34 46.93
N HIS A 345 -18.61 -10.24 47.32
CA HIS A 345 -18.84 -9.09 46.44
C HIS A 345 -17.54 -8.47 45.92
N VAL A 346 -16.49 -8.37 46.76
CA VAL A 346 -15.19 -7.84 46.35
C VAL A 346 -14.47 -8.83 45.43
N GLY A 347 -14.57 -10.13 45.72
CA GLY A 347 -13.97 -11.18 44.90
C GLY A 347 -14.51 -11.20 43.46
N VAL A 348 -15.83 -11.06 43.31
CA VAL A 348 -16.50 -10.96 42.00
C VAL A 348 -15.95 -9.77 41.21
N MET A 349 -15.92 -8.58 41.82
CA MET A 349 -15.43 -7.36 41.16
C MET A 349 -13.96 -7.46 40.76
N VAL A 350 -13.12 -7.98 41.65
CA VAL A 350 -11.69 -8.20 41.37
C VAL A 350 -11.49 -9.20 40.24
N SER A 351 -12.30 -10.25 40.15
CA SER A 351 -12.23 -11.24 39.07
C SER A 351 -12.50 -10.61 37.69
N VAL A 352 -13.51 -9.75 37.60
CA VAL A 352 -13.84 -9.02 36.36
C VAL A 352 -12.73 -8.05 35.98
N LEU A 353 -12.23 -7.25 36.93
CA LEU A 353 -11.14 -6.30 36.67
C LEU A 353 -9.84 -7.02 36.28
N MET A 354 -9.52 -8.14 36.94
CA MET A 354 -8.35 -8.95 36.61
C MET A 354 -8.49 -9.60 35.23
N GLY A 355 -9.68 -10.06 34.85
CA GLY A 355 -9.97 -10.54 33.51
C GLY A 355 -9.66 -9.49 32.45
N GLY A 356 -10.19 -8.26 32.63
CA GLY A 356 -9.89 -7.14 31.74
C GLY A 356 -8.39 -6.84 31.65
N ALA A 357 -7.70 -6.78 32.79
CA ALA A 357 -6.26 -6.51 32.83
C ALA A 357 -5.44 -7.62 32.12
N VAL A 358 -5.75 -8.89 32.37
CA VAL A 358 -5.05 -10.02 31.73
C VAL A 358 -5.32 -10.07 30.23
N GLY A 359 -6.55 -9.79 29.79
CA GLY A 359 -6.87 -9.69 28.36
C GLY A 359 -6.04 -8.63 27.64
N LEU A 360 -5.87 -7.45 28.25
CA LEU A 360 -5.01 -6.39 27.72
C LEU A 360 -3.52 -6.79 27.70
N ILE A 361 -3.05 -7.51 28.73
CA ILE A 361 -1.66 -8.01 28.79
C ILE A 361 -1.41 -9.06 27.71
N GLY A 362 -2.39 -9.93 27.42
CA GLY A 362 -2.33 -10.97 26.41
C GLY A 362 -2.78 -10.49 25.03
N ASP A 363 -2.25 -9.36 24.56
CA ASP A 363 -2.47 -8.82 23.22
C ASP A 363 -3.93 -8.53 22.87
N ASN A 364 -4.69 -7.95 23.82
CA ASN A 364 -6.13 -7.69 23.70
C ASN A 364 -6.98 -8.95 23.45
N SER A 365 -6.54 -10.11 23.96
CA SER A 365 -7.27 -11.37 23.84
C SER A 365 -8.53 -11.38 24.71
N LEU A 366 -9.69 -11.37 24.04
CA LEU A 366 -10.99 -11.55 24.71
C LEU A 366 -11.12 -12.94 25.33
N GLU A 367 -10.49 -13.95 24.73
CA GLU A 367 -10.46 -15.33 25.25
C GLU A 367 -9.78 -15.39 26.63
N LEU A 368 -8.62 -14.74 26.78
CA LEU A 368 -7.92 -14.70 28.07
C LEU A 368 -8.71 -13.89 29.10
N ALA A 369 -9.34 -12.79 28.68
CA ALA A 369 -10.16 -11.98 29.56
C ALA A 369 -11.35 -12.77 30.13
N THR A 370 -12.06 -13.50 29.27
CA THR A 370 -13.21 -14.32 29.68
C THR A 370 -12.76 -15.53 30.50
N TYR A 371 -11.68 -16.21 30.11
CA TYR A 371 -11.13 -17.33 30.87
C TYR A 371 -10.80 -16.94 32.33
N VAL A 372 -10.07 -15.85 32.51
CA VAL A 372 -9.68 -15.33 33.84
C VAL A 372 -10.89 -14.85 34.63
N ALA A 373 -11.80 -14.09 34.00
CA ALA A 373 -12.97 -13.57 34.68
C ALA A 373 -13.90 -14.70 35.13
N VAL A 374 -14.26 -15.63 34.24
CA VAL A 374 -15.15 -16.76 34.54
C VAL A 374 -14.51 -17.69 35.57
N GLY A 375 -13.22 -18.01 35.42
CA GLY A 375 -12.50 -18.83 36.39
C GLY A 375 -12.51 -18.20 37.79
N GLY A 376 -12.31 -16.88 37.88
CA GLY A 376 -12.42 -16.15 39.14
C GLY A 376 -13.84 -16.16 39.72
N LEU A 377 -14.86 -15.92 38.88
CA LEU A 377 -16.27 -15.94 39.30
C LEU A 377 -16.68 -17.31 39.86
N VAL A 378 -16.35 -18.40 39.16
CA VAL A 378 -16.62 -19.77 39.63
C VAL A 378 -15.93 -20.00 40.98
N ALA A 379 -14.68 -19.56 41.12
CA ALA A 379 -13.93 -19.70 42.36
C ALA A 379 -14.53 -18.90 43.53
N THR A 380 -15.13 -17.73 43.26
CA THR A 380 -15.86 -16.97 44.29
C THR A 380 -17.16 -17.61 44.73
N MET A 381 -17.83 -18.38 43.86
CA MET A 381 -19.09 -19.06 44.20
C MET A 381 -18.86 -20.40 44.92
N ALA A 382 -17.66 -20.96 44.82
CA ALA A 382 -17.29 -22.21 45.47
C ALA A 382 -16.91 -22.04 46.95
N LEU A 383 -16.68 -20.80 47.39
CA LEU A 383 -16.46 -20.39 48.79
C LEU A 383 -17.77 -19.91 49.41
#